data_AF-A0A2V6AUB8-F1
#
_entry.id   AF-A0A2V6AUB8-F1
#
_cell.length_a   1.000
_cell.length_b   1.000
_cell.length_c   1.000
_cell.angle_alpha   90.00
_cell.angle_beta   90.00
_cell.angle_gamma   90.00
#
_symmetry.space_group_name_H-M   'P 1'
#
loop_
_entity.id
_entity.type
_entity.pdbx_description
1 polymer ?
#
loop_
_entity_poly.entity_id
_entity_poly.type
_entity_poly.pdbx_seq_one_letter_code
_entity_poly.pdbx_strand_id
1 'polypeptide(L)'
;DPNRAAKTVETGVPPANPTASQPTRLPLQAGLLDQGDTIYLCTADDEGNMVSLIQSNYRGMGSGIVVPGLGFMFQDRGELFSMDPEHANVYAPGKRPFHTIIPGFVMKDGKPWEAFGVMGGDMQPQGHVQVLTNQIDFGLNVQEAGDASRWHHEGDNEPTGEKMENGGYVEVESGIPYESVRELRKKGHDVRFDVGGYGGYQAIKVEMHGGRRVYVGASESRKDGMAAGY
;
A
#
# COMPACT_ATOMS: atom_id res chain seq x y z
N ASP A 1 2.32 30.04 -12.19
CA ASP A 1 2.73 31.13 -13.10
C ASP A 1 3.70 30.57 -14.13
N PRO A 2 3.29 30.38 -15.40
CA PRO A 2 4.14 29.84 -16.46
C PRO A 2 5.39 30.68 -16.70
N ASN A 3 5.40 31.95 -16.26
CA ASN A 3 6.55 32.85 -16.38
C ASN A 3 7.56 32.71 -15.23
N ARG A 4 7.31 31.84 -14.25
CA ARG A 4 8.22 31.56 -13.11
C ARG A 4 8.84 30.16 -13.14
N ALA A 5 8.50 29.33 -14.11
CA ALA A 5 9.17 28.03 -14.27
C ALA A 5 10.56 28.23 -14.91
N ALA A 6 11.58 27.56 -14.36
CA ALA A 6 12.92 27.56 -14.94
C ALA A 6 12.87 26.98 -16.36
N LYS A 7 13.41 27.71 -17.35
CA LYS A 7 13.38 27.31 -18.77
C LYS A 7 14.32 26.16 -19.11
N THR A 8 15.23 25.82 -18.20
CA THR A 8 16.18 24.71 -18.30
C THR A 8 16.43 24.14 -16.91
N VAL A 9 16.44 22.80 -16.80
CA VAL A 9 16.86 22.07 -15.60
C VAL A 9 18.26 21.55 -15.88
N GLU A 10 19.27 22.07 -15.20
CA GLU A 10 20.61 21.50 -15.24
C GLU A 10 20.67 20.28 -14.31
N THR A 11 21.27 19.19 -14.77
CA THR A 11 21.57 18.06 -13.90
C THR A 11 22.59 18.50 -12.87
N GLY A 12 22.19 18.52 -11.59
CA GLY A 12 23.12 18.78 -10.50
C GLY A 12 24.23 17.72 -10.48
N VAL A 13 25.48 18.17 -10.39
CA VAL A 13 26.60 17.27 -10.12
C VAL A 13 26.41 16.74 -8.68
N PRO A 14 26.32 15.42 -8.46
CA PRO A 14 26.24 14.89 -7.10
C PRO A 14 27.48 15.34 -6.32
N PRO A 15 27.33 15.82 -5.08
CA PRO A 15 28.47 16.27 -4.30
C PRO A 15 29.48 15.14 -4.15
N ALA A 16 30.74 15.42 -4.47
CA ALA A 16 31.84 14.51 -4.20
C ALA A 16 31.87 14.19 -2.70
N ASN A 17 31.92 12.90 -2.38
CA ASN A 17 31.95 12.33 -1.03
C ASN A 17 32.79 13.19 -0.06
N PRO A 18 32.17 13.96 0.86
CA PRO A 18 32.89 14.62 1.92
C PRO A 18 33.11 13.59 3.02
N THR A 19 34.35 13.17 3.19
CA THR A 19 34.80 12.43 4.36
C THR A 19 34.42 13.19 5.65
N ALA A 20 33.74 12.47 6.54
CA ALA A 20 33.62 12.69 7.98
C ALA A 20 33.32 14.13 8.48
N SER A 21 32.04 14.48 8.55
CA SER A 21 31.46 14.99 9.80
C SER A 21 29.96 14.69 9.81
N GLN A 22 29.54 13.79 10.70
CA GLN A 22 28.12 13.56 10.93
C GLN A 22 27.52 14.82 11.54
N PRO A 23 26.48 15.44 10.97
CA PRO A 23 25.70 16.41 11.72
C PRO A 23 25.07 15.68 12.90
N THR A 24 25.33 16.19 14.10
CA THR A 24 24.81 15.68 15.36
C THR A 24 23.29 15.51 15.25
N ARG A 25 22.82 14.26 15.11
CA ARG A 25 21.40 13.95 15.26
C ARG A 25 21.03 14.28 16.70
N LEU A 26 20.23 15.33 16.90
CA LEU A 26 19.49 15.49 18.14
C LEU A 26 18.65 14.21 18.33
N PRO A 27 18.66 13.58 19.52
CA PRO A 27 17.88 12.39 19.75
C PRO A 27 16.41 12.81 19.88
N LEU A 28 15.71 12.85 18.74
CA LEU A 28 14.25 12.79 18.73
C LEU A 28 13.86 11.37 19.12
N GLN A 29 13.75 11.15 20.43
CA GLN A 29 13.05 9.99 20.96
C GLN A 29 11.55 10.27 20.88
N ALA A 30 11.05 10.34 19.65
CA ALA A 30 9.64 10.09 19.33
C ALA A 30 9.56 8.61 18.96
N GLY A 31 8.55 7.90 19.48
CA GLY A 31 8.39 6.46 19.32
C GLY A 31 8.68 6.00 17.90
N LEU A 32 9.31 4.83 17.77
CA LEU A 32 9.49 4.14 16.50
C LEU A 32 8.12 4.08 15.79
N LEU A 33 7.87 5.06 14.93
CA LEU A 33 6.74 5.05 14.03
C LEU A 33 7.13 3.99 13.02
N ASP A 34 6.54 2.82 13.22
CA ASP A 34 6.46 1.76 12.23
C ASP A 34 6.15 2.41 10.87
N GLN A 35 6.81 1.97 9.80
CA GLN A 35 6.91 2.71 8.54
C GLN A 35 5.51 3.09 8.01
N GLY A 36 5.10 4.32 8.28
CA GLY A 36 3.78 4.85 7.92
C GLY A 36 3.71 5.09 6.42
N ASP A 37 3.33 4.07 5.67
CA ASP A 37 3.12 4.10 4.22
C ASP A 37 1.70 4.61 3.87
N THR A 38 1.50 4.95 2.60
CA THR A 38 0.23 5.06 1.84
C THR A 38 -1.08 5.06 2.65
N ILE A 39 -1.88 6.13 2.55
CA ILE A 39 -3.24 6.18 3.10
C ILE A 39 -4.27 5.71 2.07
N TYR A 40 -5.29 4.99 2.55
CA TYR A 40 -6.48 4.63 1.80
C TYR A 40 -7.72 5.19 2.50
N LEU A 41 -8.70 5.64 1.73
CA LEU A 41 -10.02 6.00 2.22
C LEU A 41 -11.12 5.68 1.20
N CYS A 42 -12.31 5.39 1.72
CA CYS A 42 -13.51 5.22 0.92
C CYS A 42 -14.68 5.97 1.54
N THR A 43 -15.57 6.44 0.68
CA THR A 43 -16.80 7.14 1.09
C THR A 43 -17.96 6.67 0.23
N ALA A 44 -19.17 6.74 0.77
CA ALA A 44 -20.41 6.51 0.03
C ALA A 44 -21.50 7.46 0.51
N ASP A 45 -22.47 7.77 -0.35
CA ASP A 45 -23.59 8.68 -0.04
C ASP A 45 -24.97 8.10 -0.37
N ASP A 46 -26.01 8.84 -0.01
CA ASP A 46 -27.42 8.48 -0.19
C ASP A 46 -27.87 8.52 -1.67
N GLU A 47 -27.19 9.27 -2.52
CA GLU A 47 -27.40 9.28 -3.96
C GLU A 47 -26.84 8.03 -4.65
N GLY A 48 -25.94 7.30 -3.99
CA GLY A 48 -25.35 6.08 -4.51
C GLY A 48 -23.92 6.25 -5.01
N ASN A 49 -23.32 7.42 -4.86
CA ASN A 49 -21.93 7.64 -5.20
C ASN A 49 -21.05 6.87 -4.22
N MET A 50 -19.95 6.33 -4.73
CA MET A 50 -18.93 5.65 -3.93
C MET A 50 -17.55 6.05 -4.45
N VAL A 51 -16.61 6.25 -3.54
CA VAL A 51 -15.22 6.62 -3.86
C VAL A 51 -14.30 5.59 -3.23
N SER A 52 -13.33 5.13 -4.02
CA SER A 52 -12.17 4.37 -3.55
C SER A 52 -10.93 5.20 -3.87
N LEU A 53 -10.27 5.74 -2.84
CA LEU A 53 -9.17 6.68 -2.98
C LEU A 53 -7.98 6.23 -2.17
N ILE A 54 -6.81 6.35 -2.77
CA ILE A 54 -5.54 5.99 -2.16
C ILE A 54 -4.47 6.99 -2.58
N GLN A 55 -3.69 7.46 -1.60
CA GLN A 55 -2.68 8.48 -1.80
C GLN A 55 -1.45 8.16 -0.97
N SER A 56 -0.27 8.50 -1.49
CA SER A 56 0.98 8.18 -0.83
C SER A 56 2.11 9.09 -1.28
N ASN A 57 3.03 9.36 -0.37
CA ASN A 57 4.32 9.96 -0.68
C ASN A 57 5.36 8.94 -1.18
N TYR A 58 4.96 7.68 -1.38
CA TYR A 58 5.77 6.47 -1.51
C TYR A 58 6.37 6.03 -0.18
N ARG A 59 7.59 6.42 0.19
CA ARG A 59 8.14 5.95 1.47
C ARG A 59 7.83 6.92 2.59
N GLY A 60 6.97 6.57 3.54
CA GLY A 60 6.83 7.36 4.76
C GLY A 60 6.53 8.84 4.49
N MET A 61 7.46 9.70 4.94
CA MET A 61 7.38 11.15 4.72
C MET A 61 7.72 11.58 3.28
N GLY A 62 8.17 10.67 2.42
CA GLY A 62 8.63 10.91 1.05
C GLY A 62 10.11 11.28 1.03
N SER A 63 10.47 12.21 0.15
CA SER A 63 11.86 12.60 -0.13
C SER A 63 12.62 13.27 1.03
N GLY A 64 11.96 13.60 2.14
CA GLY A 64 12.53 14.46 3.18
C GLY A 64 12.50 15.96 2.85
N ILE A 65 12.16 16.32 1.61
CA ILE A 65 12.24 17.70 1.12
C ILE A 65 10.95 18.45 1.42
N VAL A 66 11.06 19.49 2.26
CA VAL A 66 9.97 20.41 2.61
C VAL A 66 10.30 21.80 2.09
N VAL A 67 9.36 22.43 1.41
CA VAL A 67 9.51 23.83 1.01
C VAL A 67 9.28 24.72 2.25
N PRO A 68 10.24 25.62 2.60
CA PRO A 68 10.08 26.50 3.74
C PRO A 68 8.76 27.27 3.70
N GLY A 69 8.00 27.21 4.80
CA GLY A 69 6.74 27.92 4.96
C GLY A 69 5.49 27.22 4.40
N LEU A 70 5.61 26.08 3.71
CA LEU A 70 4.45 25.38 3.12
C LEU A 70 3.91 24.22 3.97
N GLY A 71 4.73 23.63 4.84
CA GLY A 71 4.28 22.63 5.80
C GLY A 71 3.92 21.26 5.21
N PHE A 72 4.28 20.97 3.95
CA PHE A 72 4.14 19.64 3.34
C PHE A 72 5.44 19.19 2.68
N MET A 73 5.60 17.87 2.59
CA MET A 73 6.79 17.22 2.04
C MET A 73 6.53 16.72 0.61
N PHE A 74 7.57 16.67 -0.23
CA PHE A 74 7.47 16.08 -1.56
C PHE A 74 7.63 14.56 -1.53
N GLN A 75 6.83 13.86 -2.34
CA GLN A 75 6.95 12.42 -2.56
C GLN A 75 8.32 12.03 -3.14
N ASP A 76 8.74 10.78 -2.90
CA ASP A 76 9.94 10.16 -3.49
C ASP A 76 9.60 9.04 -4.51
N ARG A 77 8.35 9.02 -4.99
CA ARG A 77 7.81 8.03 -5.97
C ARG A 77 8.69 7.76 -7.19
N GLY A 78 9.54 8.71 -7.59
CA GLY A 78 10.50 8.53 -8.68
C GLY A 78 11.49 7.38 -8.46
N GLU A 79 11.69 6.93 -7.21
CA GLU A 79 12.51 5.76 -6.89
C GLU A 79 12.03 4.48 -7.58
N LEU A 80 10.74 4.38 -7.89
CA LEU A 80 10.20 3.22 -8.59
C LEU A 80 10.59 3.15 -10.07
N PHE A 81 11.31 4.12 -10.64
CA PHE A 81 11.86 3.94 -12.00
C PHE A 81 13.00 2.92 -12.01
N SER A 82 13.03 2.12 -13.07
CA SER A 82 14.22 1.32 -13.37
C SER A 82 15.31 2.20 -14.00
N MET A 83 16.56 1.83 -13.74
CA MET A 83 17.74 2.43 -14.39
C MET A 83 18.27 1.58 -15.55
N ASP A 84 17.66 0.42 -15.81
CA ASP A 84 17.97 -0.42 -16.97
C ASP A 84 17.32 0.21 -18.23
N PRO A 85 18.11 0.62 -19.25
CA PRO A 85 17.60 1.23 -20.47
C PRO A 85 16.58 0.38 -21.24
N GLU A 86 16.63 -0.94 -21.10
CA GLU A 86 15.75 -1.87 -21.81
C GLU A 86 14.46 -2.17 -21.04
N HIS A 87 14.36 -1.70 -19.79
CA HIS A 87 13.21 -2.01 -18.93
C HIS A 87 11.99 -1.13 -19.28
N ALA A 88 10.80 -1.73 -19.31
CA ALA A 88 9.55 -1.01 -19.63
C ALA A 88 9.27 0.17 -18.69
N ASN A 89 9.80 0.11 -17.47
CA ASN A 89 9.69 1.15 -16.45
C ASN A 89 10.98 2.00 -16.30
N VAL A 90 11.82 2.09 -17.34
CA VAL A 90 12.95 3.03 -17.36
C VAL A 90 12.49 4.48 -17.19
N TYR A 91 13.29 5.31 -16.51
CA TYR A 91 13.03 6.75 -16.41
C TYR A 91 12.95 7.42 -17.79
N ALA A 92 11.96 8.31 -17.96
CA ALA A 92 11.90 9.23 -19.09
C ALA A 92 11.20 10.54 -18.69
N PRO A 93 11.58 11.71 -19.25
CA PRO A 93 10.91 12.98 -18.97
C PRO A 93 9.40 12.91 -19.25
N GLY A 94 8.59 13.37 -18.29
CA GLY A 94 7.12 13.36 -18.39
C GLY A 94 6.45 11.99 -18.23
N LYS A 95 7.21 10.89 -18.12
CA LYS A 95 6.70 9.56 -17.80
C LYS A 95 6.35 9.47 -16.31
N ARG A 96 5.33 8.69 -15.97
CA ARG A 96 5.02 8.31 -14.58
C ARG A 96 5.70 6.98 -14.27
N PRO A 97 6.31 6.82 -13.09
CA PRO A 97 6.89 5.54 -12.69
C PRO A 97 5.78 4.51 -12.48
N PHE A 98 6.17 3.23 -12.43
CA PHE A 98 5.36 2.20 -11.83
C PHE A 98 4.79 2.68 -10.48
N HIS A 99 3.53 2.36 -10.22
CA HIS A 99 2.82 2.77 -9.01
C HIS A 99 2.35 1.54 -8.26
N THR A 100 2.70 1.47 -6.98
CA THR A 100 2.17 0.47 -6.05
C THR A 100 0.73 0.77 -5.63
N ILE A 101 0.34 2.03 -5.69
CA ILE A 101 -0.97 2.52 -5.26
C ILE A 101 -2.09 1.96 -6.15
N ILE A 102 -3.00 1.17 -5.57
CA ILE A 102 -4.14 0.59 -6.28
C ILE A 102 -5.46 0.71 -5.48
N PRO A 103 -6.40 1.61 -5.83
CA PRO A 103 -7.73 1.62 -5.21
C PRO A 103 -8.57 0.46 -5.77
N GLY A 104 -9.22 -0.31 -4.89
CA GLY A 104 -10.13 -1.38 -5.26
C GLY A 104 -11.58 -0.89 -5.40
N PHE A 105 -12.26 -1.30 -6.47
CA PHE A 105 -13.70 -1.08 -6.64
C PHE A 105 -14.31 -2.28 -7.35
N VAL A 106 -15.32 -2.89 -6.74
CA VAL A 106 -15.94 -4.12 -7.24
C VAL A 106 -17.34 -3.83 -7.73
N MET A 107 -17.65 -4.38 -8.90
CA MET A 107 -18.97 -4.37 -9.50
C MET A 107 -19.55 -5.79 -9.47
N LYS A 108 -20.83 -5.93 -9.14
CA LYS A 108 -21.58 -7.18 -9.22
C LYS A 108 -22.86 -6.95 -10.01
N ASP A 109 -23.07 -7.73 -11.06
CA ASP A 109 -24.25 -7.63 -11.94
C ASP A 109 -24.48 -6.20 -12.47
N GLY A 110 -23.39 -5.51 -12.82
CA GLY A 110 -23.40 -4.14 -13.33
C GLY A 110 -23.67 -3.06 -12.27
N LYS A 111 -23.70 -3.41 -10.98
CA LYS A 111 -23.94 -2.47 -9.86
C LYS A 111 -22.74 -2.39 -8.92
N PRO A 112 -22.47 -1.24 -8.28
CA PRO A 112 -21.47 -1.15 -7.23
C PRO A 112 -21.71 -2.18 -6.13
N TRP A 113 -20.66 -2.90 -5.75
CA TRP A 113 -20.70 -3.89 -4.69
C TRP A 113 -19.83 -3.47 -3.51
N GLU A 114 -18.62 -3.00 -3.76
CA GLU A 114 -17.69 -2.62 -2.69
C GLU A 114 -16.64 -1.62 -3.19
N ALA A 115 -16.38 -0.57 -2.41
CA ALA A 115 -15.18 0.25 -2.51
C ALA A 115 -14.26 -0.16 -1.37
N PHE A 116 -13.02 -0.56 -1.68
CA PHE A 116 -12.09 -1.04 -0.68
C PHE A 116 -10.62 -0.83 -1.08
N GLY A 117 -9.73 -0.98 -0.12
CA GLY A 117 -8.30 -1.06 -0.40
C GLY A 117 -7.54 -1.62 0.78
N VAL A 118 -6.40 -2.25 0.48
CA VAL A 118 -5.41 -2.67 1.46
C VAL A 118 -4.13 -1.89 1.19
N MET A 119 -3.68 -1.09 2.15
CA MET A 119 -2.47 -0.27 2.10
C MET A 119 -1.20 -1.10 2.29
N GLY A 120 -0.03 -0.59 1.87
CA GLY A 120 1.29 -1.19 2.15
C GLY A 120 1.99 -1.68 0.88
N GLY A 121 2.70 -0.79 0.17
CA GLY A 121 3.58 -1.19 -0.94
C GLY A 121 3.05 -2.25 -1.91
N ASP A 122 3.80 -3.33 -2.01
CA ASP A 122 3.57 -4.57 -2.78
C ASP A 122 2.62 -5.57 -2.09
N MET A 123 2.34 -5.39 -0.80
CA MET A 123 1.26 -6.10 -0.11
C MET A 123 -0.13 -5.70 -0.65
N GLN A 124 -0.31 -4.52 -1.26
CA GLN A 124 -1.62 -4.07 -1.77
C GLN A 124 -2.31 -5.10 -2.71
N PRO A 125 -1.70 -5.57 -3.81
CA PRO A 125 -2.33 -6.57 -4.68
C PRO A 125 -2.58 -7.90 -3.98
N GLN A 126 -1.66 -8.33 -3.10
CA GLN A 126 -1.78 -9.59 -2.37
C GLN A 126 -2.94 -9.53 -1.36
N GLY A 127 -3.01 -8.44 -0.59
CA GLY A 127 -4.08 -8.15 0.34
C GLY A 127 -5.42 -8.03 -0.36
N HIS A 128 -5.49 -7.36 -1.52
CA HIS A 128 -6.71 -7.25 -2.31
C HIS A 128 -7.31 -8.61 -2.68
N VAL A 129 -6.47 -9.54 -3.16
CA VAL A 129 -6.91 -10.90 -3.47
C VAL A 129 -7.41 -11.60 -2.21
N GLN A 130 -6.67 -11.50 -1.10
CA GLN A 130 -7.04 -12.14 0.16
C GLN A 130 -8.41 -11.65 0.68
N VAL A 131 -8.66 -10.33 0.74
CA VAL A 131 -9.96 -9.80 1.22
C VAL A 131 -11.12 -10.14 0.27
N LEU A 132 -10.90 -10.14 -1.05
CA LEU A 132 -11.96 -10.51 -1.99
C LEU A 132 -12.27 -12.00 -1.94
N THR A 133 -11.26 -12.87 -1.88
CA THR A 133 -11.45 -14.32 -1.70
C THR A 133 -12.17 -14.62 -0.38
N ASN A 134 -11.83 -13.93 0.70
CA ASN A 134 -12.52 -14.05 1.98
C ASN A 134 -14.02 -13.76 1.88
N GLN A 135 -14.41 -12.73 1.13
CA GLN A 135 -15.84 -12.38 0.98
C GLN A 135 -16.57 -13.21 -0.06
N ILE A 136 -15.93 -13.52 -1.19
CA ILE A 136 -16.57 -14.16 -2.35
C ILE A 136 -16.58 -15.68 -2.19
N ASP A 137 -15.44 -16.27 -1.84
CA ASP A 137 -15.26 -17.72 -1.80
C ASP A 137 -15.59 -18.30 -0.41
N PHE A 138 -15.20 -17.58 0.65
CA PHE A 138 -15.41 -18.04 2.04
C PHE A 138 -16.64 -17.41 2.72
N GLY A 139 -17.30 -16.44 2.07
CA GLY A 139 -18.55 -15.86 2.56
C GLY A 139 -18.42 -15.03 3.84
N LEU A 140 -17.20 -14.59 4.18
CA LEU A 140 -16.97 -13.71 5.33
C LEU A 140 -17.64 -12.36 5.11
N ASN A 141 -18.12 -11.74 6.19
CA ASN A 141 -18.63 -10.37 6.12
C ASN A 141 -17.47 -9.37 5.89
N VAL A 142 -17.80 -8.11 5.59
CA VAL A 142 -16.80 -7.11 5.20
C VAL A 142 -15.74 -6.85 6.29
N GLN A 143 -16.12 -6.88 7.57
CA GLN A 143 -15.16 -6.71 8.67
C GLN A 143 -14.35 -7.99 8.90
N GLU A 144 -15.02 -9.15 8.94
CA GLU A 144 -14.35 -10.46 9.07
C GLU A 144 -13.31 -10.71 7.98
N ALA A 145 -13.60 -10.28 6.75
CA ALA A 145 -12.68 -10.43 5.63
C ALA A 145 -11.39 -9.62 5.80
N GLY A 146 -11.50 -8.42 6.39
CA GLY A 146 -10.36 -7.58 6.76
C GLY A 146 -9.60 -8.11 7.98
N ASP A 147 -10.31 -8.64 8.97
CA ASP A 147 -9.72 -9.16 10.22
C ASP A 147 -9.04 -10.52 10.05
N ALA A 148 -9.46 -11.32 9.08
CA ALA A 148 -8.85 -12.61 8.77
C ALA A 148 -7.32 -12.50 8.63
N SER A 149 -6.61 -13.51 9.12
CA SER A 149 -5.15 -13.53 9.08
C SER A 149 -4.63 -13.57 7.65
N ARG A 150 -3.63 -12.74 7.39
CA ARG A 150 -3.01 -12.51 6.09
C ARG A 150 -1.66 -13.21 5.97
N TRP A 151 -1.25 -13.35 4.73
CA TRP A 151 0.08 -13.75 4.33
C TRP A 151 0.66 -12.73 3.34
N HIS A 152 1.98 -12.67 3.27
CA HIS A 152 2.72 -11.79 2.38
C HIS A 152 3.87 -12.58 1.73
N HIS A 153 3.94 -12.60 0.41
CA HIS A 153 5.08 -13.16 -0.30
C HIS A 153 6.08 -12.05 -0.62
N GLU A 154 7.33 -12.29 -0.26
CA GLU A 154 8.44 -11.35 -0.39
C GLU A 154 9.68 -12.02 -1.00
N GLY A 155 10.68 -11.21 -1.34
CA GLY A 155 11.91 -11.67 -1.99
C GLY A 155 11.73 -12.03 -3.47
N ASP A 156 10.72 -11.43 -4.13
CA ASP A 156 10.53 -11.47 -5.58
C ASP A 156 11.35 -10.37 -6.28
N ASN A 157 11.20 -10.23 -7.59
CA ASN A 157 11.78 -9.18 -8.39
C ASN A 157 11.14 -7.83 -8.05
N GLU A 158 11.96 -6.84 -7.74
CA GLU A 158 11.48 -5.48 -7.51
C GLU A 158 11.68 -4.59 -8.74
N PRO A 159 10.77 -3.63 -9.00
CA PRO A 159 10.93 -2.65 -10.08
C PRO A 159 12.17 -1.76 -9.92
N THR A 160 12.76 -1.73 -8.72
CA THR A 160 13.98 -1.02 -8.31
C THR A 160 15.26 -1.81 -8.61
N GLY A 161 15.15 -3.07 -9.07
CA GLY A 161 16.27 -3.86 -9.59
C GLY A 161 16.66 -5.08 -8.77
N GLU A 162 16.01 -5.36 -7.64
CA GLU A 162 16.20 -6.64 -6.94
C GLU A 162 15.69 -7.79 -7.82
N LYS A 163 16.42 -8.91 -7.81
CA LYS A 163 16.10 -10.10 -8.61
C LYS A 163 15.82 -11.26 -7.70
N MET A 164 14.74 -11.99 -7.98
CA MET A 164 14.41 -13.20 -7.27
C MET A 164 15.41 -14.31 -7.60
N GLU A 165 16.08 -14.86 -6.59
CA GLU A 165 17.08 -15.93 -6.77
C GLU A 165 16.55 -17.33 -6.42
N ASN A 166 15.60 -17.43 -5.49
CA ASN A 166 15.24 -18.69 -4.84
C ASN A 166 13.72 -18.90 -4.65
N GLY A 167 12.89 -18.11 -5.32
CA GLY A 167 11.42 -18.20 -5.22
C GLY A 167 10.80 -17.36 -4.09
N GLY A 168 11.61 -16.60 -3.36
CA GLY A 168 11.14 -15.76 -2.26
C GLY A 168 10.73 -16.55 -1.02
N TYR A 169 10.03 -15.90 -0.11
CA TYR A 169 9.50 -16.49 1.12
C TYR A 169 8.09 -15.96 1.40
N VAL A 170 7.33 -16.72 2.20
CA VAL A 170 5.97 -16.36 2.61
C VAL A 170 5.96 -16.06 4.10
N GLU A 171 5.64 -14.83 4.44
CA GLU A 171 5.35 -14.43 5.81
C GLU A 171 3.88 -14.66 6.13
N VAL A 172 3.60 -15.14 7.35
CA VAL A 172 2.25 -15.45 7.80
C VAL A 172 1.98 -14.84 9.18
N GLU A 173 0.78 -14.30 9.36
CA GLU A 173 0.33 -13.86 10.67
C GLU A 173 0.12 -15.03 11.64
N SER A 174 0.24 -14.74 12.94
CA SER A 174 0.12 -15.74 14.01
C SER A 174 -1.26 -16.42 14.10
N GLY A 175 -2.30 -15.84 13.51
CA GLY A 175 -3.63 -16.45 13.46
C GLY A 175 -3.77 -17.57 12.42
N ILE A 176 -2.79 -17.73 11.51
CA ILE A 176 -2.76 -18.85 10.58
C ILE A 176 -2.44 -20.15 11.35
N PRO A 177 -3.27 -21.20 11.23
CA PRO A 177 -3.03 -22.46 11.92
C PRO A 177 -1.67 -23.07 11.59
N TYR A 178 -0.96 -23.55 12.61
CA TYR A 178 0.35 -24.17 12.42
C TYR A 178 0.32 -25.41 11.50
N GLU A 179 -0.83 -26.09 11.41
CA GLU A 179 -1.04 -27.15 10.43
C GLU A 179 -0.81 -26.64 9.00
N SER A 180 -1.44 -25.52 8.61
CA SER A 180 -1.29 -24.90 7.30
C SER A 180 0.17 -24.54 7.02
N VAL A 181 0.85 -23.95 8.01
CA VAL A 181 2.30 -23.63 7.93
C VAL A 181 3.12 -24.88 7.65
N ARG A 182 2.85 -25.97 8.36
CA ARG A 182 3.56 -27.24 8.18
C ARG A 182 3.31 -27.84 6.79
N GLU A 183 2.08 -27.81 6.29
CA GLU A 183 1.77 -28.34 4.96
C GLU A 183 2.37 -27.48 3.84
N LEU A 184 2.47 -26.15 4.01
CA LEU A 184 3.20 -25.28 3.10
C LEU A 184 4.71 -25.59 3.09
N ARG A 185 5.33 -25.75 4.26
CA ARG A 185 6.75 -26.15 4.34
C ARG A 185 7.03 -27.50 3.69
N LYS A 186 6.13 -28.48 3.83
CA LYS A 186 6.23 -29.79 3.14
C LYS A 186 6.15 -29.66 1.62
N LYS A 187 5.45 -28.65 1.10
CA LYS A 187 5.39 -28.33 -0.33
C LYS A 187 6.61 -27.55 -0.83
N GLY A 188 7.55 -27.20 0.05
CA GLY A 188 8.80 -26.52 -0.29
C GLY A 188 8.80 -25.01 -0.10
N HIS A 189 7.74 -24.43 0.47
CA HIS A 189 7.70 -23.00 0.76
C HIS A 189 8.59 -22.65 1.96
N ASP A 190 9.41 -21.60 1.82
CA ASP A 190 10.05 -20.94 2.97
C ASP A 190 8.98 -20.10 3.68
N VAL A 191 8.45 -20.62 4.80
CA VAL A 191 7.41 -19.95 5.59
C VAL A 191 8.03 -19.33 6.83
N ARG A 192 7.86 -18.01 6.97
CA ARG A 192 8.38 -17.18 8.06
C ARG A 192 7.22 -16.54 8.82
N PHE A 193 7.52 -16.07 10.03
CA PHE A 193 6.57 -15.30 10.84
C PHE A 193 7.14 -13.91 10.97
N ASP A 194 6.31 -12.90 10.71
CA ASP A 194 6.63 -11.51 11.01
C ASP A 194 5.50 -10.86 11.82
N VAL A 195 5.83 -9.76 12.47
CA VAL A 195 4.90 -8.96 13.28
C VAL A 195 4.34 -7.76 12.51
N GLY A 196 4.84 -7.46 11.31
CA GLY A 196 4.48 -6.27 10.53
C GLY A 196 4.17 -6.56 9.06
N GLY A 197 3.94 -5.52 8.27
CA GLY A 197 3.88 -5.63 6.80
C GLY A 197 2.56 -6.08 6.17
N TYR A 198 1.57 -6.59 6.92
CA TYR A 198 0.31 -7.11 6.35
C TYR A 198 -0.71 -6.06 5.88
N GLY A 199 -0.28 -4.81 5.80
CA GLY A 199 -1.07 -3.70 5.26
C GLY A 199 -2.17 -3.18 6.17
N GLY A 200 -3.01 -2.29 5.64
CA GLY A 200 -4.19 -1.80 6.35
C GLY A 200 -5.41 -1.64 5.45
N TYR A 201 -6.55 -2.15 5.90
CA TYR A 201 -7.79 -2.26 5.15
C TYR A 201 -8.83 -1.19 5.53
N GLN A 202 -9.53 -0.66 4.53
CA GLN A 202 -10.82 0.01 4.74
C GLN A 202 -11.77 -0.42 3.62
N ALA A 203 -13.06 -0.50 3.92
CA ALA A 203 -14.07 -0.79 2.92
C ALA A 203 -15.44 -0.21 3.25
N ILE A 204 -16.20 0.04 2.19
CA ILE A 204 -17.65 0.21 2.24
C ILE A 204 -18.28 -0.75 1.23
N LYS A 205 -19.09 -1.67 1.74
CA LYS A 205 -19.85 -2.64 0.96
C LYS A 205 -21.31 -2.23 0.85
N VAL A 206 -21.90 -2.52 -0.30
CA VAL A 206 -23.33 -2.32 -0.57
C VAL A 206 -24.09 -3.61 -0.30
N GLU A 207 -25.09 -3.53 0.57
CA GLU A 207 -26.04 -4.60 0.85
C GLU A 207 -27.48 -4.16 0.60
N MET A 208 -28.37 -5.13 0.39
CA MET A 208 -29.80 -4.90 0.21
C MET A 208 -30.58 -5.54 1.34
N HIS A 209 -31.14 -4.74 2.24
CA HIS A 209 -31.95 -5.22 3.38
C HIS A 209 -33.40 -4.81 3.14
N GLY A 210 -34.29 -5.78 2.93
CA GLY A 210 -35.71 -5.52 2.66
C GLY A 210 -35.96 -4.62 1.43
N GLY A 211 -35.09 -4.70 0.41
CA GLY A 211 -35.17 -3.86 -0.80
C GLY A 211 -34.59 -2.46 -0.65
N ARG A 212 -34.09 -2.10 0.54
CA ARG A 212 -33.36 -0.84 0.78
C ARG A 212 -31.86 -1.07 0.70
N ARG A 213 -31.15 -0.12 0.08
CA ARG A 213 -29.69 -0.09 0.07
C ARG A 213 -29.16 0.26 1.46
N VAL A 214 -28.19 -0.51 1.93
CA VAL A 214 -27.47 -0.30 3.19
C VAL A 214 -25.98 -0.33 2.88
N TYR A 215 -25.23 0.60 3.47
CA TYR A 215 -23.77 0.60 3.42
C TYR A 215 -23.22 -0.02 4.69
N VAL A 216 -22.32 -0.98 4.54
CA VAL A 216 -21.62 -1.64 5.66
C VAL A 216 -20.16 -1.26 5.56
N GLY A 217 -19.65 -0.54 6.56
CA GLY A 217 -18.27 -0.10 6.63
C GLY A 217 -17.40 -1.05 7.45
N ALA A 218 -16.14 -1.19 7.06
CA ALA A 218 -15.12 -1.91 7.80
C ALA A 218 -13.84 -1.07 7.93
N SER A 219 -13.14 -1.26 9.04
CA SER A 219 -11.85 -0.61 9.31
C SER A 219 -10.83 -1.62 9.82
N GLU A 220 -9.58 -1.43 9.45
CA GLU A 220 -8.45 -2.27 9.87
C GLU A 220 -8.36 -2.36 11.39
N SER A 221 -8.24 -3.57 11.94
CA SER A 221 -8.04 -3.81 13.37
C SER A 221 -6.58 -3.68 13.79
N ARG A 222 -5.63 -3.84 12.86
CA ARG A 222 -4.17 -3.72 13.08
C ARG A 222 -3.66 -2.28 13.21
N LYS A 223 -4.47 -1.28 12.84
CA LYS A 223 -4.08 0.13 12.80
C LYS A 223 -5.18 1.00 13.39
N ASP A 224 -4.81 2.19 13.85
CA ASP A 224 -5.82 3.20 14.17
C ASP A 224 -6.59 3.56 12.89
N GLY A 225 -7.91 3.49 12.97
CA GLY A 225 -8.82 3.68 11.85
C GLY A 225 -10.26 3.80 12.32
N MET A 226 -11.17 4.19 11.42
CA MET A 226 -12.58 4.30 11.73
C MET A 226 -13.44 4.04 10.50
N ALA A 227 -14.50 3.23 10.69
CA ALA A 227 -15.66 3.19 9.81
C ALA A 227 -16.82 3.90 10.52
N ALA A 228 -17.47 4.83 9.82
CA ALA A 228 -18.55 5.64 10.38
C ALA A 228 -19.68 5.80 9.35
N GLY A 229 -20.92 5.76 9.82
CA GLY A 229 -22.12 5.91 9.00
C GLY A 229 -23.31 6.42 9.81
N TYR A 230 -24.42 6.70 9.12
CA TYR A 230 -25.67 7.21 9.70
C TYR A 230 -26.90 6.66 8.99
#